data_AF-A0A8R7RGD4-F1
#
_entry.id   AF-A0A8R7RGD4-F1
#
_cell.length_a   1.000
_cell.length_b   1.000
_cell.length_c   1.000
_cell.angle_alpha   90.00
_cell.angle_beta   90.00
_cell.angle_gamma   90.00
#
_symmetry.space_group_name_H-M   'P 1'
#
loop_
_entity.id
_entity.type
_entity.pdbx_description
1 polymer ?
#
loop_
_entity_poly.entity_id
_entity_poly.type
_entity_poly.pdbx_seq_one_letter_code
_entity_poly.pdbx_strand_id
1 'polypeptide(L)'
;MPPPGSQSRTATASGSSGPSNFRYNPSDPDDIFNEFMASNKPYTFDQDRRRFQPAHRTSAVNGRSEASSSSQKEPGTSTSHLEKPPPVEKTLLCTLEELYNGTKRKMKITRNVAKSDRKVEVETEILQVEVLPGWKKGTKMTFPNKGDMLHGYLPQDLTFVIDMKPHDTYTLEGNNLLVSQEIPLVDALAGTTINLRTLDGRSLPVRVEEVVRPGQEIVIENEGWPIRKEPGKKGSLRIRFDVAFPARLSSSQRAAIRRIMGS
;
A
#
# COMPACT_ATOMS: atom_id res chain seq x y z
N MET A 1 -5.83 -19.83 58.52
CA MET A 1 -5.81 -18.47 57.94
C MET A 1 -7.10 -18.24 57.14
N PRO A 2 -7.98 -17.35 57.59
CA PRO A 2 -8.71 -16.40 56.74
C PRO A 2 -8.42 -14.94 57.22
N PRO A 3 -8.90 -13.82 56.61
CA PRO A 3 -9.87 -13.54 55.53
C PRO A 3 -9.26 -12.52 54.49
N PRO A 4 -9.92 -11.46 53.91
CA PRO A 4 -11.30 -11.13 53.44
C PRO A 4 -11.34 -10.71 51.92
N GLY A 5 -12.43 -10.73 51.13
CA GLY A 5 -13.68 -9.96 51.20
C GLY A 5 -13.73 -8.81 50.16
N SER A 6 -14.68 -8.83 49.21
CA SER A 6 -15.46 -7.64 48.77
C SER A 6 -16.61 -8.01 47.84
N GLN A 7 -17.64 -7.18 47.88
CA GLN A 7 -19.06 -7.43 47.59
C GLN A 7 -19.42 -7.23 46.11
N SER A 8 -20.46 -7.93 45.66
CA SER A 8 -21.19 -7.63 44.43
C SER A 8 -22.40 -6.72 44.73
N ARG A 9 -22.60 -5.69 43.90
CA ARG A 9 -23.83 -4.89 43.83
C ARG A 9 -24.62 -5.26 42.59
N THR A 10 -25.91 -5.49 42.79
CA THR A 10 -26.97 -5.67 41.80
C THR A 10 -27.29 -4.40 41.02
N ALA A 11 -27.58 -4.53 39.72
CA ALA A 11 -28.44 -3.60 39.00
C ALA A 11 -29.31 -4.36 37.98
N THR A 12 -30.58 -3.99 38.03
CA THR A 12 -31.77 -4.44 37.29
C THR A 12 -31.80 -3.97 35.84
N ALA A 13 -32.41 -4.75 34.93
CA ALA A 13 -33.57 -4.30 34.13
C ALA A 13 -34.06 -5.41 33.18
N SER A 14 -35.36 -5.65 33.29
CA SER A 14 -36.22 -6.46 32.45
C SER A 14 -36.37 -5.91 31.02
N GLY A 15 -36.32 -6.80 30.03
CA GLY A 15 -36.82 -6.58 28.67
C GLY A 15 -37.27 -7.91 28.09
N SER A 16 -38.54 -8.00 27.67
CA SER A 16 -39.23 -9.20 27.27
C SER A 16 -39.03 -9.58 25.80
N SER A 17 -39.28 -10.86 25.52
CA SER A 17 -39.85 -11.45 24.30
C SER A 17 -38.98 -11.58 23.03
N GLY A 18 -38.49 -12.81 22.80
CA GLY A 18 -38.11 -13.38 21.50
C GLY A 18 -37.67 -14.85 21.67
N PRO A 19 -38.15 -15.81 20.87
CA PRO A 19 -37.95 -17.23 21.14
C PRO A 19 -36.51 -17.66 20.80
N SER A 20 -35.79 -18.11 21.81
CA SER A 20 -34.50 -18.77 21.68
C SER A 20 -34.70 -20.20 21.19
N ASN A 21 -34.24 -20.51 19.98
CA ASN A 21 -33.76 -21.83 19.59
C ASN A 21 -32.92 -21.73 18.30
N PHE A 22 -31.65 -21.38 18.44
CA PHE A 22 -30.63 -21.74 17.46
C PHE A 22 -29.64 -22.67 18.15
N ARG A 23 -29.83 -23.98 17.93
CA ARG A 23 -28.93 -25.03 18.36
C ARG A 23 -28.14 -25.43 17.12
N TYR A 24 -26.84 -25.11 17.10
CA TYR A 24 -25.95 -25.43 15.99
C TYR A 24 -25.69 -26.94 15.99
N ASN A 25 -26.18 -27.64 14.96
CA ASN A 25 -25.89 -29.06 14.73
C ASN A 25 -25.26 -29.17 13.34
N PRO A 26 -23.95 -29.47 13.20
CA PRO A 26 -23.32 -29.55 11.91
C PRO A 26 -23.60 -30.93 11.33
N SER A 27 -24.48 -30.98 10.35
CA SER A 27 -24.61 -32.16 9.50
C SER A 27 -24.67 -31.67 8.07
N ASP A 28 -23.64 -32.09 7.34
CA ASP A 28 -23.40 -31.95 5.91
C ASP A 28 -23.16 -30.55 5.30
N PRO A 29 -21.94 -30.24 4.82
CA PRO A 29 -21.64 -29.00 4.09
C PRO A 29 -22.35 -28.90 2.72
N ASP A 30 -22.81 -30.02 2.16
CA ASP A 30 -23.50 -30.04 0.86
C ASP A 30 -24.92 -29.43 0.93
N ASP A 31 -25.58 -29.47 2.09
CA ASP A 31 -26.91 -28.87 2.27
C ASP A 31 -26.85 -27.33 2.37
N ILE A 32 -25.78 -26.78 2.96
CA ILE A 32 -25.57 -25.33 3.07
C ILE A 32 -25.34 -24.71 1.68
N PHE A 33 -24.61 -25.41 0.81
CA PHE A 33 -24.32 -24.93 -0.54
C PHE A 33 -25.55 -24.99 -1.46
N ASN A 34 -26.40 -26.01 -1.29
CA ASN A 34 -27.65 -26.15 -2.04
C ASN A 34 -28.69 -25.08 -1.65
N GLU A 35 -28.74 -24.62 -0.40
CA GLU A 35 -29.64 -23.54 0.04
C GLU A 35 -29.25 -22.16 -0.55
N PHE A 36 -27.94 -21.94 -0.73
CA PHE A 36 -27.40 -20.71 -1.32
C PHE A 36 -27.64 -20.61 -2.83
N MET A 37 -27.49 -21.71 -3.57
CA MET A 37 -27.69 -21.72 -5.03
C MET A 37 -29.15 -21.91 -5.47
N ALA A 38 -30.02 -22.47 -4.62
CA ALA A 38 -31.45 -22.58 -4.90
C ALA A 38 -32.22 -21.26 -4.70
N SER A 39 -31.63 -20.27 -4.01
CA SER A 39 -32.24 -18.96 -3.75
C SER A 39 -32.02 -17.97 -4.89
N ASN A 40 -32.33 -18.38 -6.12
CA ASN A 40 -32.29 -17.54 -7.31
C ASN A 40 -33.60 -16.73 -7.43
N LYS A 41 -33.74 -15.64 -6.67
CA LYS A 41 -34.81 -14.66 -6.88
C LYS A 41 -34.33 -13.57 -7.85
N PRO A 42 -35.02 -13.34 -8.99
CA PRO A 42 -34.67 -12.25 -9.90
C PRO A 42 -35.03 -10.90 -9.28
N TYR A 43 -34.06 -9.98 -9.27
CA TYR A 43 -34.29 -8.57 -8.96
C TYR A 43 -35.05 -7.92 -10.12
N THR A 44 -36.34 -7.66 -9.90
CA THR A 44 -37.16 -6.79 -10.76
C THR A 44 -37.00 -5.34 -10.30
N PHE A 45 -36.42 -4.49 -11.17
CA PHE A 45 -36.42 -3.04 -11.01
C PHE A 45 -37.54 -2.48 -11.89
N ASP A 46 -38.63 -2.08 -11.26
CA ASP A 46 -39.75 -1.39 -11.89
C ASP A 46 -39.56 0.12 -11.67
N GLN A 47 -39.41 0.88 -12.75
CA GLN A 47 -39.70 2.31 -12.72
C GLN A 47 -40.09 2.84 -14.10
N ASP A 48 -41.40 3.07 -14.22
CA ASP A 48 -42.08 3.91 -15.19
C ASP A 48 -41.31 5.19 -15.57
N ARG A 49 -41.08 5.40 -16.87
CA ARG A 49 -41.22 6.72 -17.54
C ARG A 49 -41.22 6.65 -19.08
N ARG A 50 -42.43 6.73 -19.62
CA ARG A 50 -42.89 7.57 -20.76
C ARG A 50 -42.01 7.66 -22.03
N ARG A 51 -42.50 6.96 -23.07
CA ARG A 51 -43.04 7.54 -24.33
C ARG A 51 -42.06 8.32 -25.22
N PHE A 52 -41.51 7.67 -26.27
CA PHE A 52 -41.44 8.19 -27.64
C PHE A 52 -41.04 7.08 -28.65
N GLN A 53 -41.90 6.84 -29.63
CA GLN A 53 -41.67 6.18 -30.93
C GLN A 53 -42.63 6.90 -31.93
N PRO A 54 -42.51 6.82 -33.27
CA PRO A 54 -41.81 5.81 -34.11
C PRO A 54 -40.95 6.51 -35.24
N ALA A 55 -40.37 5.92 -36.30
CA ALA A 55 -40.83 4.81 -37.12
C ALA A 55 -39.84 4.33 -38.23
N HIS A 56 -40.06 3.06 -38.66
CA HIS A 56 -39.89 2.41 -39.99
C HIS A 56 -38.51 2.18 -40.63
N ARG A 57 -38.17 0.89 -40.86
CA ARG A 57 -38.27 0.24 -42.19
C ARG A 57 -38.09 -1.29 -42.13
N THR A 58 -38.84 -1.94 -43.01
CA THR A 58 -38.98 -3.37 -43.39
C THR A 58 -37.69 -3.93 -44.00
N SER A 59 -37.36 -5.23 -44.00
CA SER A 59 -37.93 -6.34 -44.81
C SER A 59 -37.16 -7.65 -44.51
N ALA A 60 -37.82 -8.75 -44.15
CA ALA A 60 -38.16 -9.93 -44.98
C ALA A 60 -36.99 -10.87 -45.41
N VAL A 61 -37.08 -12.11 -44.90
CA VAL A 61 -36.80 -13.42 -45.57
C VAL A 61 -35.35 -13.83 -45.82
N ASN A 62 -34.87 -14.84 -45.07
CA ASN A 62 -34.65 -16.20 -45.62
C ASN A 62 -34.30 -17.21 -44.53
N GLY A 63 -35.02 -18.33 -44.53
CA GLY A 63 -34.76 -19.48 -43.68
C GLY A 63 -33.66 -20.37 -44.24
N ARG A 64 -32.81 -20.91 -43.36
CA ARG A 64 -32.04 -22.13 -43.60
C ARG A 64 -31.99 -22.95 -42.31
N SER A 65 -32.52 -24.15 -42.44
CA SER A 65 -32.43 -25.27 -41.52
C SER A 65 -30.97 -25.71 -41.37
N GLU A 66 -30.40 -25.56 -40.18
CA GLU A 66 -29.13 -26.21 -39.82
C GLU A 66 -29.44 -27.54 -39.12
N ALA A 67 -28.90 -28.59 -39.74
CA ALA A 67 -29.00 -29.95 -39.30
C ALA A 67 -28.25 -30.14 -37.96
N SER A 68 -28.90 -30.86 -37.06
CA SER A 68 -28.34 -31.43 -35.85
C SER A 68 -27.16 -32.34 -36.18
N SER A 69 -25.94 -31.86 -36.01
CA SER A 69 -24.77 -32.73 -35.83
C SER A 69 -24.70 -33.10 -34.34
N SER A 70 -25.08 -34.34 -34.07
CA SER A 70 -24.80 -35.02 -32.82
C SER A 70 -23.28 -35.15 -32.65
N SER A 71 -22.64 -34.17 -32.03
CA SER A 71 -21.30 -34.34 -31.49
C SER A 71 -21.40 -35.31 -30.33
N GLN A 72 -21.03 -36.57 -30.61
CA GLN A 72 -20.66 -37.55 -29.60
C GLN A 72 -19.69 -36.88 -28.64
N LYS A 73 -20.11 -36.78 -27.38
CA LYS A 73 -19.30 -36.31 -26.27
C LYS A 73 -18.31 -37.44 -25.96
N GLU A 74 -17.15 -37.39 -26.61
CA GLU A 74 -15.96 -38.14 -26.23
C GLU A 74 -15.73 -37.97 -24.71
N PRO A 75 -15.39 -39.04 -23.98
CA PRO A 75 -15.15 -38.95 -22.55
C PRO A 75 -13.91 -38.07 -22.33
N GLY A 76 -14.13 -36.89 -21.77
CA GLY A 76 -13.07 -35.93 -21.51
C GLY A 76 -11.98 -36.59 -20.68
N THR A 77 -10.81 -36.74 -21.29
CA THR A 77 -9.54 -36.94 -20.60
C THR A 77 -9.49 -35.93 -19.47
N SER A 78 -9.54 -36.41 -18.23
CA SER A 78 -9.31 -35.61 -17.04
C SER A 78 -7.90 -35.04 -17.14
N THR A 79 -7.77 -33.84 -17.74
CA THR A 79 -6.57 -33.04 -17.63
C THR A 79 -6.42 -32.77 -16.15
N SER A 80 -5.47 -33.45 -15.52
CA SER A 80 -5.05 -33.17 -14.16
C SER A 80 -4.52 -31.74 -14.14
N HIS A 81 -5.41 -30.76 -13.94
CA HIS A 81 -5.05 -29.36 -13.90
C HIS A 81 -4.36 -29.13 -12.56
N LEU A 82 -3.04 -29.26 -12.56
CA LEU A 82 -2.22 -28.94 -11.39
C LEU A 82 -2.55 -27.50 -10.98
N GLU A 83 -3.08 -27.33 -9.77
CA GLU A 83 -3.44 -26.02 -9.27
C GLU A 83 -2.18 -25.26 -8.88
N LYS A 84 -2.19 -23.94 -9.10
CA LYS A 84 -1.09 -23.07 -8.68
C LYS A 84 -1.38 -22.53 -7.27
N PRO A 85 -0.52 -22.79 -6.28
CA PRO A 85 -0.71 -22.28 -4.93
C PRO A 85 -0.59 -20.73 -4.90
N PRO A 86 -1.18 -20.06 -3.90
CA PRO A 86 -1.06 -18.61 -3.71
C PRO A 86 0.40 -18.17 -3.64
N PRO A 87 0.81 -16.96 -4.09
CA PRO A 87 2.22 -16.53 -4.05
C PRO A 87 2.79 -16.41 -2.63
N VAL A 88 4.09 -16.71 -2.45
CA VAL A 88 4.84 -16.34 -1.23
C VAL A 88 5.15 -14.85 -1.29
N GLU A 89 4.71 -14.08 -0.30
CA GLU A 89 5.08 -12.67 -0.18
C GLU A 89 6.32 -12.48 0.73
N LYS A 90 7.31 -11.72 0.27
CA LYS A 90 8.47 -11.31 1.06
C LYS A 90 8.63 -9.79 1.04
N THR A 91 8.77 -9.18 2.20
CA THR A 91 9.01 -7.73 2.29
C THR A 91 10.46 -7.40 1.95
N LEU A 92 10.67 -6.47 1.03
CA LEU A 92 11.97 -5.92 0.69
C LEU A 92 12.10 -4.50 1.27
N LEU A 93 12.84 -4.39 2.39
CA LEU A 93 13.10 -3.12 3.04
C LEU A 93 14.18 -2.32 2.30
N CYS A 94 13.78 -1.17 1.74
CA CYS A 94 14.65 -0.25 1.01
C CYS A 94 14.79 1.09 1.74
N THR A 95 15.94 1.73 1.62
CA THR A 95 16.12 3.12 2.10
C THR A 95 15.53 4.11 1.10
N LEU A 96 15.39 5.38 1.49
CA LEU A 96 14.91 6.43 0.58
C LEU A 96 15.89 6.65 -0.58
N GLU A 97 17.19 6.62 -0.33
CA GLU A 97 18.24 6.80 -1.34
C GLU A 97 18.21 5.70 -2.39
N GLU A 98 17.98 4.45 -1.98
CA GLU A 98 17.86 3.32 -2.92
C GLU A 98 16.63 3.44 -3.81
N LEU A 99 15.51 3.90 -3.25
CA LEU A 99 14.28 4.13 -4.01
C LEU A 99 14.32 5.43 -4.83
N TYR A 100 15.18 6.37 -4.46
CA TYR A 100 15.41 7.62 -5.18
C TYR A 100 16.32 7.40 -6.40
N ASN A 101 17.45 6.73 -6.21
CA ASN A 101 18.47 6.53 -7.25
C ASN A 101 18.25 5.23 -8.06
N GLY A 102 17.47 4.28 -7.52
CA GLY A 102 17.38 2.93 -8.03
C GLY A 102 18.55 2.06 -7.56
N THR A 103 18.33 0.75 -7.43
CA THR A 103 19.38 -0.19 -7.01
C THR A 103 19.12 -1.60 -7.53
N LYS A 104 20.18 -2.40 -7.62
CA LYS A 104 20.12 -3.83 -7.95
C LYS A 104 20.58 -4.63 -6.75
N ARG A 105 19.69 -5.43 -6.18
CA ARG A 105 19.96 -6.28 -5.00
C ARG A 105 19.96 -7.74 -5.39
N LYS A 106 20.96 -8.49 -4.92
CA LYS A 106 20.98 -9.95 -5.03
C LYS A 106 20.36 -10.55 -3.77
N MET A 107 19.26 -11.27 -3.91
CA MET A 107 18.52 -11.87 -2.80
C MET A 107 18.66 -13.39 -2.86
N LYS A 108 19.18 -13.98 -1.78
CA LYS A 108 19.23 -15.43 -1.62
C LYS A 108 17.85 -15.94 -1.24
N ILE A 109 17.30 -16.84 -2.03
CA ILE A 109 16.00 -17.48 -1.83
C ILE A 109 16.23 -18.93 -1.55
N THR A 110 15.57 -19.41 -0.50
CA THR A 110 15.53 -20.81 -0.11
C THR A 110 14.09 -21.26 -0.29
N ARG A 111 13.90 -22.38 -1.00
CA ARG A 111 12.60 -22.96 -1.31
C ARG A 111 12.60 -24.47 -1.12
N ASN A 112 11.44 -25.02 -0.83
CA ASN A 112 11.23 -26.46 -0.76
C ASN A 112 10.83 -27.01 -2.14
N VAL A 113 11.49 -28.07 -2.61
CA VAL A 113 11.21 -28.71 -3.91
C VAL A 113 10.87 -30.17 -3.70
N ALA A 114 9.61 -30.54 -3.96
CA ALA A 114 9.14 -31.92 -3.91
C ALA A 114 9.62 -32.70 -5.15
N LYS A 115 10.35 -33.80 -4.92
CA LYS A 115 10.80 -34.73 -5.97
C LYS A 115 9.80 -35.85 -6.22
N SER A 116 10.03 -36.61 -7.29
CA SER A 116 9.22 -37.76 -7.67
C SER A 116 9.21 -38.90 -6.64
N ASP A 117 10.25 -38.99 -5.80
CA ASP A 117 10.39 -39.99 -4.73
C ASP A 117 9.67 -39.60 -3.42
N ARG A 118 8.79 -38.58 -3.47
CA ARG A 118 8.11 -37.96 -2.32
C ARG A 118 9.04 -37.32 -1.29
N LYS A 119 10.34 -37.18 -1.59
CA LYS A 119 11.25 -36.39 -0.73
C LYS A 119 11.12 -34.91 -1.06
N VAL A 120 11.34 -34.08 -0.05
CA VAL A 120 11.44 -32.62 -0.18
C VAL A 120 12.89 -32.24 0.01
N GLU A 121 13.45 -31.56 -0.98
CA GLU A 121 14.81 -31.00 -0.89
C GLU A 121 14.75 -29.48 -0.80
N VAL A 122 15.66 -28.92 0.00
CA VAL A 122 15.81 -27.48 0.15
C VAL A 122 16.76 -26.98 -0.92
N GLU A 123 16.24 -26.23 -1.89
CA GLU A 123 17.03 -25.60 -2.94
C GLU A 123 17.28 -24.13 -2.58
N THR A 124 18.46 -23.62 -2.94
CA THR A 124 18.82 -22.21 -2.79
C THR A 124 19.14 -21.60 -4.15
N GLU A 125 18.51 -20.48 -4.47
CA GLU A 125 18.73 -19.71 -5.69
C GLU A 125 19.02 -18.24 -5.34
N ILE A 126 19.90 -17.56 -6.09
CA ILE A 126 20.13 -16.12 -5.96
C ILE A 126 19.35 -15.40 -7.05
N LEU A 127 18.36 -14.60 -6.65
CA LEU A 127 17.59 -13.75 -7.57
C LEU A 127 18.14 -12.32 -7.57
N GLN A 128 18.21 -11.72 -8.74
CA GLN A 128 18.52 -10.30 -8.87
C GLN A 128 17.23 -9.49 -8.92
N VAL A 129 17.06 -8.62 -7.93
CA VAL A 129 15.92 -7.73 -7.78
C VAL A 129 16.35 -6.33 -8.18
N GLU A 130 15.76 -5.78 -9.24
CA GLU A 130 15.98 -4.41 -9.68
C GLU A 130 14.89 -3.50 -9.14
N VAL A 131 15.29 -2.56 -8.29
CA VAL A 131 14.44 -1.52 -7.70
C VAL A 131 14.60 -0.27 -8.53
N LEU A 132 13.51 0.19 -9.15
CA LEU A 132 13.55 1.37 -10.02
C LEU A 132 13.29 2.66 -9.22
N PRO A 133 13.87 3.79 -9.67
CA PRO A 133 13.60 5.11 -9.09
C PRO A 133 12.10 5.43 -8.99
N GLY A 134 11.72 6.05 -7.88
CA GLY A 134 10.35 6.52 -7.66
C GLY A 134 9.37 5.45 -7.20
N TRP A 135 9.82 4.22 -6.94
CA TRP A 135 8.98 3.18 -6.36
C TRP A 135 8.50 3.56 -4.96
N LYS A 136 7.25 3.19 -4.68
CA LYS A 136 6.58 3.49 -3.40
C LYS A 136 6.33 2.23 -2.61
N LYS A 137 6.11 2.38 -1.31
CA LYS A 137 5.63 1.31 -0.44
C LYS A 137 4.44 0.57 -1.07
N GLY A 138 4.47 -0.75 -1.00
CA GLY A 138 3.44 -1.63 -1.56
C GLY A 138 3.64 -2.02 -3.03
N THR A 139 4.66 -1.48 -3.71
CA THR A 139 5.01 -1.95 -5.06
C THR A 139 5.38 -3.43 -5.02
N LYS A 140 4.75 -4.24 -5.87
CA LYS A 140 4.96 -5.70 -5.92
C LYS A 140 5.81 -6.10 -7.12
N MET A 141 6.73 -7.04 -6.91
CA MET A 141 7.54 -7.68 -7.95
C MET A 141 7.36 -9.19 -7.87
N THR A 142 6.77 -9.80 -8.89
CA THR A 142 6.53 -11.25 -8.90
C THR A 142 7.55 -11.97 -9.76
N PHE A 143 8.20 -12.97 -9.15
CA PHE A 143 9.11 -13.90 -9.79
C PHE A 143 8.38 -15.24 -9.96
N PRO A 144 8.00 -15.60 -11.19
CA PRO A 144 7.18 -16.77 -11.42
C PRO A 144 7.94 -18.05 -11.09
N ASN A 145 7.26 -19.00 -10.43
CA ASN A 145 7.79 -20.34 -10.11
C ASN A 145 9.07 -20.32 -9.23
N LYS A 146 9.29 -19.24 -8.48
CA LYS A 146 10.46 -19.05 -7.59
C LYS A 146 10.16 -19.29 -6.10
N GLY A 147 8.93 -19.67 -5.76
CA GLY A 147 8.53 -20.11 -4.42
C GLY A 147 8.65 -21.62 -4.23
N ASP A 148 7.93 -22.16 -3.26
CA ASP A 148 7.95 -23.60 -2.95
C ASP A 148 7.24 -24.43 -4.04
N MET A 149 7.71 -25.65 -4.24
CA MET A 149 7.12 -26.63 -5.16
C MET A 149 6.64 -27.83 -4.35
N LEU A 150 5.33 -27.94 -4.19
CA LEU A 150 4.67 -29.05 -3.47
C LEU A 150 4.27 -30.17 -4.43
N HIS A 151 4.16 -31.39 -3.91
CA HIS A 151 3.75 -32.54 -4.71
C HIS A 151 2.30 -32.36 -5.17
N GLY A 152 2.03 -32.55 -6.47
CA GLY A 152 0.69 -32.37 -7.04
C GLY A 152 0.27 -30.92 -7.29
N TYR A 153 1.17 -29.95 -7.10
CA TYR A 153 0.93 -28.53 -7.37
C TYR A 153 1.97 -27.96 -8.34
N LEU A 154 1.62 -26.87 -9.03
CA LEU A 154 2.60 -26.07 -9.76
C LEU A 154 3.53 -25.32 -8.79
N PRO A 155 4.76 -24.97 -9.21
CA PRO A 155 5.63 -24.14 -8.40
C PRO A 155 4.97 -22.81 -8.03
N GLN A 156 5.11 -22.43 -6.76
CA GLN A 156 4.58 -21.19 -6.22
C GLN A 156 5.34 -19.98 -6.79
N ASP A 157 4.65 -18.85 -6.90
CA ASP A 157 5.30 -17.59 -7.22
C ASP A 157 5.94 -16.97 -5.98
N LEU A 158 7.00 -16.19 -6.19
CA LEU A 158 7.60 -15.38 -5.14
C LEU A 158 7.35 -13.91 -5.46
N THR A 159 6.63 -13.21 -4.59
CA THR A 159 6.36 -11.79 -4.73
C THR A 159 7.13 -11.00 -3.68
N PHE A 160 8.01 -10.09 -4.13
CA PHE A 160 8.58 -9.10 -3.23
C PHE A 160 7.67 -7.89 -3.13
N VAL A 161 7.41 -7.43 -1.91
CA VAL A 161 6.66 -6.21 -1.63
C VAL A 161 7.63 -5.17 -1.10
N ILE A 162 7.73 -4.04 -1.78
CA ILE A 162 8.60 -2.94 -1.36
C ILE A 162 8.03 -2.32 -0.08
N ASP A 163 8.90 -2.17 0.91
CA ASP A 163 8.63 -1.34 2.08
C ASP A 163 9.80 -0.39 2.34
N MET A 164 9.49 0.71 3.00
CA MET A 164 10.40 1.84 3.15
C MET A 164 10.91 1.90 4.58
N LYS A 165 12.23 1.95 4.74
CA LYS A 165 12.83 2.23 6.04
C LYS A 165 12.57 3.70 6.40
N PRO A 166 12.25 3.99 7.68
CA PRO A 166 12.28 5.36 8.18
C PRO A 166 13.66 5.99 7.89
N HIS A 167 13.66 7.28 7.57
CA HIS A 167 14.86 8.05 7.32
C HIS A 167 14.92 9.21 8.32
N ASP A 168 16.11 9.51 8.83
CA ASP A 168 16.27 10.45 9.96
C ASP A 168 15.96 11.90 9.57
N THR A 169 16.33 12.30 8.36
CA THR A 169 16.17 13.69 7.86
C THR A 169 14.91 13.92 7.02
N TYR A 170 14.57 12.99 6.12
CA TYR A 170 13.52 13.17 5.11
C TYR A 170 12.31 12.30 5.38
N THR A 171 11.12 12.89 5.19
CA THR A 171 9.84 12.17 5.15
C THR A 171 9.24 12.28 3.75
N LEU A 172 8.76 11.16 3.20
CA LEU A 172 8.11 11.14 1.90
C LEU A 172 6.60 11.42 2.04
N GLU A 173 6.13 12.50 1.42
CA GLU A 173 4.71 12.87 1.35
C GLU A 173 4.23 12.89 -0.12
N GLY A 174 3.61 11.80 -0.56
CA GLY A 174 3.14 11.69 -1.94
C GLY A 174 4.31 11.60 -2.93
N ASN A 175 4.62 12.71 -3.61
CA ASN A 175 5.82 12.86 -4.47
C ASN A 175 6.79 13.91 -3.91
N ASN A 176 6.50 14.48 -2.75
CA ASN A 176 7.30 15.54 -2.15
C ASN A 176 8.15 14.97 -1.02
N LEU A 177 9.30 15.59 -0.78
CA LEU A 177 10.13 15.31 0.39
C LEU A 177 9.90 16.43 1.40
N LEU A 178 9.71 16.07 2.66
CA LEU A 178 9.64 17.00 3.78
C LEU A 178 10.89 16.85 4.63
N VAL A 179 11.51 17.97 4.99
CA VAL A 179 12.61 18.04 5.95
C VAL A 179 12.29 19.11 7.00
N SER A 180 12.58 18.81 8.26
CA SER A 180 12.52 19.81 9.34
C SER A 180 13.92 20.33 9.59
N GLN A 181 14.11 21.64 9.42
CA GLN A 181 15.39 22.31 9.62
C GLN A 181 15.29 23.26 10.80
N GLU A 182 16.05 22.98 11.85
CA GLU A 182 16.20 23.89 12.97
C GLU A 182 17.17 25.02 12.58
N ILE A 183 16.77 26.27 12.81
CA ILE A 183 17.61 27.46 12.60
C ILE A 183 17.57 28.38 13.83
N PRO A 184 18.67 29.04 14.19
CA PRO A 184 18.67 30.05 15.25
C PRO A 184 17.72 31.21 14.96
N LEU A 185 17.15 31.82 16.00
CA LEU A 185 16.32 33.02 15.85
C LEU A 185 17.02 34.15 15.08
N VAL A 186 18.33 34.33 15.26
CA VAL A 186 19.09 35.36 14.54
C VAL A 186 19.09 35.09 13.03
N ASP A 187 19.31 33.85 12.61
CA ASP A 187 19.30 33.41 11.22
C ASP A 187 17.89 33.51 10.62
N ALA A 188 16.86 33.20 11.40
CA ALA A 188 15.46 33.36 10.99
C ALA A 188 15.08 34.83 10.73
N LEU A 189 15.72 35.79 11.40
CA LEU A 189 15.43 37.22 11.27
C LEU A 189 16.36 37.94 10.28
N ALA A 190 17.64 37.57 10.22
CA ALA A 190 18.67 38.24 9.43
C ALA A 190 18.97 37.54 8.09
N GLY A 191 18.36 36.38 7.86
CA GLY A 191 18.65 35.51 6.72
C GLY A 191 19.85 34.60 6.97
N THR A 192 19.88 33.48 6.26
CA THR A 192 20.94 32.47 6.36
C THR A 192 21.05 31.66 5.06
N THR A 193 22.07 30.81 4.96
CA THR A 193 22.16 29.80 3.90
C THR A 193 22.31 28.44 4.54
N ILE A 194 21.29 27.59 4.36
CA ILE A 194 21.32 26.22 4.87
C ILE A 194 21.87 25.30 3.78
N ASN A 195 22.68 24.31 4.16
CA ASN A 195 23.21 23.30 3.24
C ASN A 195 22.56 21.96 3.56
N LEU A 196 21.69 21.50 2.67
CA LEU A 196 21.02 20.22 2.81
C LEU A 196 21.72 19.16 1.98
N ARG A 197 21.88 17.96 2.53
CA ARG A 197 22.39 16.81 1.77
C ARG A 197 21.23 16.05 1.14
N THR A 198 21.12 16.11 -0.17
CA THR A 198 20.04 15.46 -0.93
C THR A 198 20.22 13.92 -0.98
N LEU A 199 19.16 13.20 -1.37
CA LEU A 199 19.16 11.73 -1.45
C LEU A 199 20.05 11.15 -2.56
N ASP A 200 20.47 11.97 -3.53
CA ASP A 200 21.50 11.63 -4.52
C ASP A 200 22.92 12.00 -4.07
N GLY A 201 23.08 12.50 -2.83
CA GLY A 201 24.36 12.79 -2.22
C GLY A 201 24.95 14.17 -2.52
N ARG A 202 24.24 15.03 -3.29
CA ARG A 202 24.66 16.41 -3.54
C ARG A 202 24.48 17.28 -2.28
N SER A 203 25.21 18.39 -2.24
CA SER A 203 24.96 19.47 -1.28
C SER A 203 24.11 20.54 -1.96
N LEU A 204 22.92 20.81 -1.42
CA LEU A 204 21.98 21.80 -1.91
C LEU A 204 22.03 23.04 -0.99
N PRO A 205 22.70 24.12 -1.40
CA PRO A 205 22.65 25.39 -0.68
C PRO A 205 21.29 26.05 -0.92
N VAL A 206 20.55 26.31 0.15
CA VAL A 206 19.27 27.01 0.13
C VAL A 206 19.45 28.33 0.84
N ARG A 207 19.35 29.42 0.07
CA ARG A 207 19.47 30.78 0.58
C ARG A 207 18.11 31.27 1.06
N VAL A 208 18.07 31.76 2.29
CA VAL A 208 16.87 32.24 2.96
C VAL A 208 17.13 33.70 3.32
N GLU A 209 16.57 34.62 2.54
CA GLU A 209 16.79 36.07 2.73
C GLU A 209 15.65 36.73 3.51
N GLU A 210 14.44 36.18 3.40
CA GLU A 210 13.26 36.71 4.08
C GLU A 210 13.18 36.22 5.53
N VAL A 211 12.44 36.97 6.36
CA VAL A 211 12.17 36.59 7.74
C VAL A 211 11.35 35.30 7.77
N VAL A 212 11.88 34.28 8.44
CA VAL A 212 11.25 32.97 8.62
C VAL A 212 10.47 32.93 9.93
N ARG A 213 9.21 32.53 9.86
CA ARG A 213 8.37 32.28 11.04
C ARG A 213 8.53 30.84 11.52
N PRO A 214 8.37 30.56 12.83
CA PRO A 214 8.31 29.19 13.33
C PRO A 214 7.23 28.37 12.61
N GLY A 215 7.62 27.21 12.09
CA GLY A 215 6.73 26.32 11.33
C GLY A 215 6.46 26.76 9.89
N GLN A 216 7.04 27.87 9.42
CA GLN A 216 6.96 28.27 8.01
C GLN A 216 7.65 27.24 7.13
N GLU A 217 7.13 27.06 5.93
CA GLU A 217 7.70 26.17 4.93
C GLU A 217 8.17 26.94 3.71
N ILE A 218 9.32 26.55 3.19
CA ILE A 218 9.79 26.94 1.86
C ILE A 218 9.72 25.71 0.95
N VAL A 219 9.28 25.92 -0.29
CA VAL A 219 9.15 24.87 -1.30
C VAL A 219 10.19 25.08 -2.39
N ILE A 220 10.98 24.04 -2.65
CA ILE A 220 11.95 23.98 -3.75
C ILE A 220 11.44 22.96 -4.75
N GLU A 221 11.01 23.46 -5.91
CA GLU A 221 10.52 22.62 -6.99
C GLU A 221 11.62 21.73 -7.56
N ASN A 222 11.23 20.56 -8.09
CA ASN A 222 12.11 19.58 -8.73
C ASN A 222 13.23 18.97 -7.84
N GLU A 223 13.22 19.20 -6.53
CA GLU A 223 14.13 18.56 -5.57
C GLU A 223 13.43 17.49 -4.69
N GLY A 224 12.21 17.08 -5.06
CA GLY A 224 11.44 16.04 -4.38
C GLY A 224 11.63 14.62 -4.96
N TRP A 225 10.60 13.79 -4.82
CA TRP A 225 10.64 12.37 -5.20
C TRP A 225 10.53 12.17 -6.72
N PRO A 226 11.28 11.22 -7.32
CA PRO A 226 11.18 10.91 -8.74
C PRO A 226 9.79 10.43 -9.16
N ILE A 227 9.28 10.94 -10.28
CA ILE A 227 7.98 10.56 -10.81
C ILE A 227 8.16 9.51 -11.91
N ARG A 228 7.85 8.24 -11.60
CA ARG A 228 8.09 7.11 -12.51
C ARG A 228 7.45 7.26 -13.90
N LYS A 229 6.27 7.89 -13.97
CA LYS A 229 5.54 8.09 -15.24
C LYS A 229 6.17 9.19 -16.12
N GLU A 230 7.00 10.05 -15.54
CA GLU A 230 7.57 11.21 -16.20
C GLU A 230 9.08 11.24 -15.93
N PRO A 231 9.88 10.51 -16.71
CA PRO A 231 11.33 10.46 -16.54
C PRO A 231 11.94 11.85 -16.55
N GLY A 232 12.82 12.13 -15.58
CA GLY A 232 13.47 13.43 -15.41
C GLY A 232 12.68 14.43 -14.56
N LYS A 233 11.39 14.19 -14.29
CA LYS A 233 10.62 15.02 -13.35
C LYS A 233 10.64 14.47 -11.93
N LYS A 234 10.63 15.41 -10.99
CA LYS A 234 10.59 15.15 -9.55
C LYS A 234 9.49 16.01 -8.94
N GLY A 235 8.99 15.60 -7.78
CA GLY A 235 8.16 16.49 -6.96
C GLY A 235 9.00 17.59 -6.31
N SER A 236 8.49 18.15 -5.21
CA SER A 236 9.14 19.26 -4.52
C SER A 236 9.77 18.86 -3.20
N LEU A 237 10.79 19.59 -2.77
CA LEU A 237 11.33 19.54 -1.42
C LEU A 237 10.69 20.65 -0.59
N ARG A 238 10.02 20.28 0.51
CA ARG A 238 9.42 21.17 1.50
C ARG A 238 10.35 21.23 2.71
N ILE A 239 10.81 22.42 3.03
CA ILE A 239 11.69 22.68 4.18
C ILE A 239 10.86 23.39 5.22
N ARG A 240 10.52 22.70 6.30
CA ARG A 240 9.82 23.26 7.45
C ARG A 240 10.85 23.77 8.44
N PHE A 241 10.75 25.05 8.80
CA PHE A 241 11.69 25.66 9.73
C PHE A 241 11.20 25.55 11.16
N ASP A 242 12.07 25.07 12.04
CA ASP A 242 11.92 25.19 13.49
C ASP A 242 12.87 26.27 13.99
N VAL A 243 12.36 27.26 14.72
CA VAL A 243 13.15 28.43 15.12
C VAL A 243 13.58 28.26 16.56
N ALA A 244 14.88 28.07 16.76
CA ALA A 244 15.49 27.92 18.07
C ALA A 244 15.67 29.28 18.74
N PHE A 245 14.89 29.54 19.80
CA PHE A 245 15.02 30.74 20.62
C PHE A 245 16.19 30.59 21.62
N PRO A 246 16.96 31.67 21.86
CA PRO A 246 18.01 31.64 22.87
C PRO A 246 17.41 31.48 24.27
N ALA A 247 17.99 30.59 25.08
CA ALA A 247 17.49 30.32 26.43
C ALA A 247 17.52 31.54 27.37
N ARG A 248 18.50 32.45 27.16
CA ARG A 248 18.68 33.68 27.95
C ARG A 248 19.20 34.80 27.06
N LEU A 249 18.90 36.03 27.45
CA LEU A 249 19.44 37.25 26.87
C LEU A 249 19.85 38.19 27.99
N SER A 250 21.00 38.84 27.84
CA SER A 250 21.48 39.85 28.79
C SER A 250 20.61 41.12 28.73
N SER A 251 20.70 41.96 29.77
CA SER A 251 19.98 43.24 29.80
C SER A 251 20.36 44.16 28.64
N SER A 252 21.64 44.17 28.24
CA SER A 252 22.12 44.95 27.09
C SER A 252 21.57 44.41 25.76
N GLN A 253 21.55 43.09 25.57
CA GLN A 253 20.96 42.46 24.38
C GLN A 253 19.46 42.76 24.26
N ARG A 254 18.71 42.65 25.35
CA ARG A 254 17.26 42.98 25.36
C ARG A 254 17.00 44.44 25.03
N ALA A 255 17.80 45.36 25.57
CA ALA A 255 17.69 46.79 25.26
C ALA A 255 17.99 47.07 23.78
N ALA A 256 19.03 46.45 23.22
CA ALA A 256 19.37 46.58 21.81
C ALA A 256 18.26 46.04 20.90
N ILE A 257 17.71 44.87 21.20
CA ILE A 257 16.59 44.29 20.45
C ILE A 257 15.37 45.22 20.48
N ARG A 258 14.98 45.74 21.66
CA ARG A 258 13.87 46.71 21.75
C ARG A 258 14.11 47.97 20.95
N ARG A 259 15.34 48.46 20.86
CA ARG A 259 15.67 49.65 20.05
C ARG A 259 15.56 49.38 18.54
N ILE A 260 15.90 48.16 18.09
CA ILE A 260 15.88 47.79 16.67
C ILE A 260 14.48 47.38 16.22
N MET A 261 13.78 46.59 17.04
CA MET A 261 12.50 45.95 16.71
C MET A 261 11.28 46.64 17.32
N GLY A 262 11.49 47.56 18.27
CA GLY A 262 10.40 48.30 18.90
C GLY A 262 9.88 49.37 17.95
N SER A 263 8.66 49.17 17.44
CA SER A 263 7.85 50.20 16.81
C SER A 263 7.30 51.18 17.83
#